data_AF-A0A258RBU0-F1
#
_entry.id   AF-A0A258RBU0-F1
#
_cell.length_a   1.000
_cell.length_b   1.000
_cell.length_c   1.000
_cell.angle_alpha   90.00
_cell.angle_beta   90.00
_cell.angle_gamma   90.00
#
_symmetry.space_group_name_H-M   'P 1'
#
loop_
_entity.id
_entity.type
_entity.pdbx_description
1 polymer ?
#
loop_
_entity_poly.entity_id
_entity_poly.type
_entity_poly.pdbx_seq_one_letter_code
_entity_poly.pdbx_strand_id
1 'polypeptide(L)' 'MAEIQQPIELHYWPTPNGWKIAIMLEECELPYTVKLVNIGKGDQFKPEFLAISPNNKIP' A
#
# COMPACT_ATOMS: atom_id res chain seq x y z
N MET A 1 -2.09 4.17 28.91
CA MET A 1 -3.02 3.73 27.84
C MET A 1 -2.18 3.71 26.58
N ALA A 2 -2.03 2.56 25.92
CA ALA A 2 -1.23 2.48 24.70
C ALA A 2 -1.89 3.36 23.63
N GLU A 3 -1.12 4.21 22.97
CA GLU A 3 -1.59 4.99 21.82
C GLU A 3 -2.10 4.01 20.77
N ILE A 4 -3.33 4.25 20.28
CA ILE A 4 -3.86 3.50 19.15
C ILE A 4 -3.10 3.97 17.92
N GLN A 5 -2.06 3.22 17.54
CA GLN A 5 -1.36 3.41 16.27
C GLN A 5 -2.40 3.24 15.16
N GLN A 6 -2.58 4.28 14.33
CA GLN A 6 -3.42 4.16 13.14
C GLN A 6 -2.94 2.96 12.31
N PRO A 7 -3.86 2.11 11.79
CA PRO A 7 -3.46 0.93 11.04
C PRO A 7 -2.64 1.32 9.81
N ILE A 8 -1.65 0.50 9.46
CA ILE A 8 -0.78 0.73 8.30
C ILE A 8 -1.65 0.85 7.04
N GLU A 9 -1.38 1.82 6.17
CA GLU A 9 -2.06 1.93 4.87
C GLU A 9 -1.16 1.37 3.77
N LEU A 10 -1.56 0.26 3.16
CA LEU A 10 -0.85 -0.38 2.05
C LEU A 10 -1.45 0.03 0.70
N HIS A 11 -0.71 0.81 -0.08
CA HIS A 11 -1.08 1.14 -1.46
C HIS A 11 -0.77 -0.04 -2.40
N TYR A 12 -1.77 -0.84 -2.72
CA TYR A 12 -1.59 -2.17 -3.30
C TYR A 12 -2.09 -2.29 -4.74
N TRP A 13 -1.43 -3.17 -5.49
CA TRP A 13 -1.98 -3.82 -6.67
C TRP A 13 -1.44 -5.25 -6.78
N PRO A 14 -2.23 -6.25 -7.25
CA PRO A 14 -1.82 -7.65 -7.31
C PRO A 14 -0.71 -7.89 -8.33
N THR A 15 0.52 -7.63 -7.89
CA THR A 15 1.77 -7.84 -8.61
C THR A 15 2.76 -8.57 -7.69
N PRO A 16 3.82 -9.19 -8.21
CA PRO A 16 4.84 -9.82 -7.37
C PRO A 16 5.46 -8.87 -6.34
N ASN A 17 5.58 -7.57 -6.64
CA ASN A 17 6.08 -6.60 -5.67
C ASN A 17 5.02 -6.27 -4.61
N GLY A 18 3.76 -6.08 -5.00
CA GLY A 18 2.66 -5.80 -4.06
C GLY A 18 2.47 -6.91 -3.03
N TRP A 19 2.59 -8.17 -3.46
CA TRP A 19 2.46 -9.32 -2.57
C TRP A 19 3.52 -9.40 -1.47
N LYS A 20 4.76 -8.92 -1.72
CA LYS A 20 5.83 -8.99 -0.71
C LYS A 20 5.44 -8.30 0.59
N ILE A 21 4.82 -7.13 0.50
CA ILE A 21 4.45 -6.34 1.67
C ILE A 21 3.16 -6.88 2.31
N ALA A 22 2.17 -7.29 1.52
CA ALA A 22 0.98 -7.94 2.05
C ALA A 22 1.35 -9.20 2.87
N ILE A 23 2.19 -10.08 2.31
CA ILE A 23 2.68 -11.28 3.02
C ILE A 23 3.39 -10.89 4.31
N MET A 24 4.31 -9.92 4.27
CA MET A 24 5.02 -9.48 5.48
C MET A 24 4.08 -8.97 6.58
N LEU A 25 3.05 -8.20 6.21
CA LEU A 25 2.08 -7.67 7.17
C LEU A 25 1.24 -8.78 7.81
N GLU A 26 0.83 -9.79 7.03
CA GLU A 26 0.13 -10.98 7.54
C GLU A 26 1.03 -11.82 8.46
N GLU A 27 2.26 -12.14 8.04
CA GLU A 27 3.22 -12.95 8.81
C GLU A 27 3.62 -12.30 10.14
N CYS A 28 3.56 -10.97 10.21
CA CYS A 28 3.86 -10.20 11.43
C CYS A 28 2.61 -9.86 12.25
N GLU A 29 1.42 -10.32 11.84
CA GLU A 29 0.13 -10.02 12.47
C GLU A 29 -0.10 -8.50 12.68
N LEU A 30 0.39 -7.68 11.76
CA LEU A 30 0.28 -6.22 11.87
C LEU A 30 -1.07 -5.74 11.31
N PRO A 31 -1.82 -4.89 12.03
CA PRO A 31 -3.07 -4.35 11.52
C PRO A 31 -2.81 -3.36 10.37
N TYR A 32 -3.44 -3.60 9.22
CA TYR A 32 -3.32 -2.75 8.05
C TYR A 32 -4.64 -2.65 7.27
N THR A 33 -4.73 -1.63 6.43
CA THR A 33 -5.79 -1.44 5.45
C THR A 33 -5.19 -1.35 4.05
N VAL A 34 -5.97 -1.71 3.03
CA VAL A 34 -5.52 -1.72 1.64
C VAL A 34 -6.15 -0.57 0.86
N LYS A 35 -5.32 0.21 0.17
CA LYS A 35 -5.73 1.17 -0.87
C LYS A 35 -5.33 0.64 -2.23
N LEU A 36 -6.32 0.32 -3.06
CA LEU A 36 -6.04 -0.16 -4.41
C LEU A 36 -5.55 0.99 -5.30
N VAL A 37 -4.42 0.77 -5.97
CA VAL A 37 -3.89 1.64 -7.02
C VAL A 37 -3.92 0.85 -8.32
N ASN A 38 -4.96 1.02 -9.14
CA ASN A 38 -5.10 0.25 -10.37
C ASN A 38 -4.07 0.68 -11.42
N ILE A 39 -2.93 0.00 -11.44
CA ILE A 39 -1.84 0.34 -12.37
C ILE A 39 -2.19 0.03 -13.83
N GLY A 40 -3.16 -0.87 -14.07
CA GLY A 40 -3.70 -1.14 -15.41
C GLY A 40 -4.58 0.00 -15.94
N LYS A 41 -5.08 0.88 -15.06
CA LYS A 41 -5.79 2.11 -15.40
C LYS A 41 -4.94 3.38 -15.30
N GLY A 42 -3.68 3.26 -14.87
CA GLY A 42 -2.79 4.41 -14.71
C GLY A 42 -2.99 5.18 -13.40
N ASP A 43 -3.63 4.60 -12.38
CA ASP A 43 -3.88 5.29 -11.09
C ASP A 43 -2.59 5.72 -10.37
N GLN A 44 -1.46 5.07 -10.64
CA GLN A 44 -0.14 5.43 -10.11
C GLN A 44 0.41 6.76 -10.62
N PHE A 45 -0.21 7.35 -11.63
CA PHE A 45 0.15 8.68 -12.15
C PHE A 45 -0.74 9.79 -11.60
N LYS A 46 -1.76 9.45 -10.80
CA LYS A 46 -2.65 10.44 -10.21
C LYS A 46 -1.90 11.31 -9.18
N PRO A 47 -2.17 12.62 -9.10
CA PRO A 47 -1.48 13.52 -8.17
C PRO A 47 -1.52 13.05 -6.72
N GLU A 48 -2.63 12.43 -6.30
CA GLU A 48 -2.79 11.95 -4.93
C GLU A 48 -1.82 10.81 -4.61
N PHE A 49 -1.55 9.91 -5.56
CA PHE A 49 -0.58 8.83 -5.36
C PHE A 49 0.86 9.33 -5.51
N LEU A 50 1.12 10.26 -6.44
CA LEU A 50 2.46 10.86 -6.62
C LEU A 50 2.93 11.66 -5.41
N ALA A 51 2.01 12.22 -4.63
CA ALA A 51 2.33 12.85 -3.35
C ALA A 51 2.90 11.86 -2.31
N ILE A 52 2.63 10.56 -2.47
CA ILE A 52 3.07 9.47 -1.59
C ILE A 52 4.29 8.76 -2.19
N SER A 53 4.20 8.33 -3.44
CA SER A 53 5.25 7.63 -4.19
C SER A 53 5.59 8.43 -5.46
N PRO A 54 6.54 9.37 -5.41
CA PRO A 54 6.90 10.19 -6.56
C PRO A 54 7.49 9.36 -7.72
N ASN A 55 7.95 8.14 -7.44
CA ASN A 55 8.42 7.18 -8.44
C ASN A 55 7.27 6.41 -9.11
N ASN A 56 6.00 6.77 -8.87
CA ASN A 56 4.81 6.16 -9.49
C ASN A 56 4.74 4.62 -9.39
N LYS A 57 5.27 4.04 -8.30
CA LYS A 57 5.30 2.58 -8.11
C LYS A 57 4.72 2.18 -6.76
N ILE A 58 3.99 1.07 -6.79
CA ILE A 58 3.52 0.29 -5.64
C ILE A 58 4.51 -0.86 -5.32
N PRO A 59 4.34 -1.58 -4.20
CA PRO A 59 3.54 -1.23 -3.02
C PRO A 59 4.01 0.07 -2.36
#